data_AF-A0A2D4KT60-F1
#
_entry.id   AF-A0A2D4KT60-F1
#
_cell.length_a   1.000
_cell.length_b   1.000
_cell.length_c   1.000
_cell.angle_alpha   90.00
_cell.angle_beta   90.00
_cell.angle_gamma   90.00
#
_symmetry.space_group_name_H-M   'P 1'
#
loop_
_entity.id
_entity.type
_entity.pdbx_description
1 polymer ?
#
loop_
_entity_poly.entity_id
_entity_poly.type
_entity_poly.pdbx_seq_one_letter_code
_entity_poly.pdbx_strand_id
1 'polypeptide(L)'
;PNDQSLWAIDNKWNVHVRTGITEEMPVGTDWDQVPGLQASELVISMKTVWARCPNGDVARRYGIIDKNPAGDYWKKIPGNVSCLAVTPLDELWAIGSSGNLIHRLTKTFQHSHNMQKHSDASISFHSDDFEDEWEVI
;
A
#
# COMPACT_ATOMS: atom_id res chain seq x y z
N PRO A 1 2.40 -1.52 17.66
CA PRO A 1 1.28 -1.59 16.71
C PRO A 1 0.85 -0.16 16.40
N ASN A 2 0.68 0.22 15.13
CA ASN A 2 0.14 1.54 14.81
C ASN A 2 -1.39 1.41 14.86
N ASP A 3 -1.98 1.60 16.04
CA ASP A 3 -3.40 1.33 16.31
C ASP A 3 -4.36 2.38 15.70
N GLN A 4 -3.84 3.25 14.84
CA GLN A 4 -4.56 4.41 14.31
C GLN A 4 -5.26 4.15 12.97
N SER A 5 -5.10 2.96 12.38
CA SER A 5 -5.71 2.63 11.09
C SER A 5 -6.31 1.24 11.12
N LEU A 6 -7.58 1.14 10.70
CA LEU A 6 -8.30 -0.13 10.63
C LEU A 6 -9.03 -0.19 9.30
N TRP A 7 -8.87 -1.31 8.59
CA TRP A 7 -9.43 -1.54 7.27
C TRP A 7 -10.23 -2.84 7.25
N ALA A 8 -11.23 -2.90 6.38
CA ALA A 8 -12.06 -4.08 6.21
C ALA A 8 -12.44 -4.31 4.74
N ILE A 9 -12.79 -5.55 4.46
CA ILE A 9 -13.42 -5.97 3.20
C ILE A 9 -14.83 -6.48 3.54
N ASP A 10 -15.84 -6.06 2.76
CA ASP A 10 -17.20 -6.59 2.87
C ASP A 10 -17.44 -7.82 1.97
N ASN A 11 -18.63 -8.42 2.05
CA ASN A 11 -18.98 -9.60 1.25
C ASN A 11 -19.18 -9.32 -0.25
N LYS A 12 -19.10 -8.06 -0.68
CA LYS A 12 -19.11 -7.64 -2.08
C LYS A 12 -17.70 -7.22 -2.55
N TRP A 13 -16.67 -7.53 -1.75
CA TRP A 13 -15.27 -7.21 -2.00
C TRP A 13 -14.96 -5.71 -1.99
N ASN A 14 -15.83 -4.87 -1.44
CA ASN A 14 -15.51 -3.45 -1.28
C ASN A 14 -14.56 -3.26 -0.10
N VAL A 15 -13.64 -2.32 -0.26
CA VAL A 15 -12.69 -1.94 0.78
C VAL A 15 -13.25 -0.75 1.56
N HIS A 16 -13.11 -0.81 2.89
CA HIS A 16 -13.53 0.25 3.81
C HIS A 16 -12.39 0.60 4.76
N VAL A 17 -12.32 1.86 5.16
CA VAL A 17 -11.42 2.35 6.22
C VAL A 17 -12.26 2.87 7.38
N ARG A 18 -11.84 2.56 8.61
CA ARG A 18 -12.46 3.09 9.82
C ARG A 18 -12.03 4.54 10.02
N THR A 19 -12.99 5.42 10.29
CA THR A 19 -12.75 6.86 10.51
C THR A 19 -13.02 7.26 11.95
N GLY A 20 -12.48 8.42 12.35
CA GLY A 20 -12.69 9.00 13.68
C GLY A 20 -12.01 8.25 14.82
N ILE A 21 -10.99 7.43 14.55
CA ILE A 21 -10.17 6.78 15.58
C ILE A 21 -9.31 7.84 16.26
N THR A 22 -9.50 8.03 17.56
CA THR A 22 -8.65 8.88 18.41
C THR A 22 -8.31 8.16 19.73
N GLU A 23 -7.46 8.74 20.56
CA GLU A 23 -7.16 8.17 21.89
C GLU A 23 -8.41 8.10 22.78
N GLU A 24 -9.30 9.09 22.67
CA GLU A 24 -10.56 9.15 23.41
C GLU A 24 -11.66 8.29 22.76
N MET A 25 -11.56 8.04 21.45
CA MET A 25 -12.50 7.25 20.67
C MET A 25 -11.77 6.14 19.89
N PRO A 26 -11.17 5.15 20.59
CA PRO A 26 -10.32 4.13 19.95
C PRO A 26 -11.11 3.19 19.03
N VAL A 27 -12.43 3.14 19.20
CA VAL A 27 -13.32 2.37 18.33
C VAL A 27 -13.67 3.09 17.02
N GLY A 28 -13.35 4.37 16.87
CA GLY A 28 -13.75 5.19 15.73
C GLY A 28 -15.25 5.50 15.68
N THR A 29 -15.68 6.29 14.69
CA THR A 29 -17.05 6.76 14.55
C THR A 29 -17.79 6.12 13.38
N ASP A 30 -17.13 5.91 12.24
CA ASP A 30 -17.80 5.44 11.03
C ASP A 30 -16.86 4.60 10.13
N TRP A 31 -17.41 4.11 9.02
CA TRP A 31 -16.69 3.41 7.96
C TRP A 31 -16.88 4.12 6.62
N ASP A 32 -15.77 4.49 5.99
CA ASP A 32 -15.77 5.10 4.67
C ASP A 32 -15.34 4.07 3.62
N GLN A 33 -16.12 3.98 2.54
CA GLN A 33 -15.77 3.13 1.40
C GLN A 33 -14.59 3.74 0.63
N VAL A 34 -13.55 2.94 0.38
CA VAL A 34 -12.37 3.32 -0.39
C VAL A 34 -12.54 2.84 -1.85
N PRO A 35 -12.79 3.74 -2.81
CA PRO A 35 -13.09 3.35 -4.19
C PRO A 35 -11.83 2.93 -4.97
N GLY A 36 -12.05 2.34 -6.15
CA GLY A 36 -11.03 2.14 -7.18
C GLY A 36 -10.64 0.69 -7.44
N LEU A 37 -10.90 -0.24 -6.52
CA LEU A 37 -10.76 -1.68 -6.75
C LEU A 37 -11.66 -2.49 -5.82
N GLN A 38 -11.80 -3.78 -6.14
CA GLN A 38 -12.32 -4.80 -5.24
C GLN A 38 -11.17 -5.66 -4.72
N ALA A 39 -11.15 -5.93 -3.42
CA ALA A 39 -10.09 -6.71 -2.78
C ALA A 39 -10.66 -7.98 -2.17
N SER A 40 -9.90 -9.06 -2.26
CA SER A 40 -10.16 -10.34 -1.59
C SER A 40 -9.30 -10.60 -0.36
N GLU A 41 -8.24 -9.81 -0.20
CA GLU A 41 -7.32 -9.86 0.93
C GLU A 41 -6.69 -8.47 1.10
N LEU A 42 -6.49 -8.06 2.35
CA LEU A 42 -5.72 -6.88 2.72
C LEU A 42 -4.59 -7.30 3.65
N VAL A 43 -3.40 -6.78 3.41
CA VAL A 43 -2.27 -6.88 4.35
C VAL A 43 -1.75 -5.49 4.67
N ILE A 44 -1.55 -5.24 5.96
CA ILE A 44 -1.33 -3.89 6.49
C ILE A 44 -0.09 -3.92 7.38
N SER A 45 0.84 -3.03 7.09
CA SER A 45 2.03 -2.78 7.90
C SER A 45 1.91 -1.45 8.65
N MET A 46 2.99 -1.00 9.30
CA MET A 46 2.96 0.32 9.95
C MET A 46 2.86 1.49 8.96
N LYS A 47 3.23 1.30 7.69
CA LYS A 47 3.28 2.39 6.68
C LYS A 47 2.47 2.13 5.42
N THR A 48 2.04 0.89 5.17
CA THR A 48 1.47 0.51 3.88
C THR A 48 0.24 -0.38 4.02
N VAL A 49 -0.69 -0.19 3.08
CA VAL A 49 -1.84 -1.07 2.87
C VAL A 49 -1.72 -1.65 1.48
N TRP A 50 -1.76 -2.98 1.42
CA TRP A 50 -1.74 -3.74 0.18
C TRP A 50 -3.03 -4.53 0.04
N ALA A 51 -3.45 -4.73 -1.21
CA ALA A 51 -4.63 -5.48 -1.56
C ALA A 51 -4.28 -6.54 -2.60
N ARG A 52 -4.87 -7.73 -2.45
CA ARG A 52 -4.98 -8.73 -3.51
C ARG A 52 -6.40 -8.76 -4.05
N CYS A 53 -6.56 -8.44 -5.32
CA CYS A 53 -7.85 -8.51 -6.01
C CYS A 53 -8.29 -9.97 -6.20
N PRO A 54 -9.60 -10.24 -6.39
CA PRO A 54 -10.10 -11.60 -6.64
C PRO A 54 -9.45 -12.30 -7.84
N ASN A 55 -9.01 -11.54 -8.85
CA ASN A 55 -8.29 -12.05 -10.02
C ASN A 55 -6.78 -12.32 -9.76
N GLY A 56 -6.30 -12.08 -8.54
CA GLY A 56 -4.90 -12.23 -8.13
C GLY A 56 -4.01 -11.01 -8.39
N ASP A 57 -4.54 -9.93 -8.99
CA ASP A 57 -3.80 -8.68 -9.14
C ASP A 57 -3.43 -8.10 -7.77
N VAL A 58 -2.28 -7.45 -7.69
CA VAL A 58 -1.80 -6.78 -6.47
C VAL A 58 -1.91 -5.27 -6.64
N ALA A 59 -2.30 -4.58 -5.58
CA ALA A 59 -2.31 -3.13 -5.53
C ALA A 59 -1.80 -2.60 -4.18
N ARG A 60 -1.20 -1.41 -4.20
CA ARG A 60 -0.80 -0.67 -3.00
C ARG A 60 -1.61 0.62 -2.89
N ARG A 61 -2.06 0.96 -1.68
CA ARG A 61 -2.68 2.26 -1.40
C ARG A 61 -1.62 3.33 -1.14
N TYR A 62 -1.79 4.50 -1.78
CA TYR A 62 -0.93 5.67 -1.61
C TYR A 62 -1.69 6.84 -1.01
N GLY A 63 -0.97 7.79 -0.39
CA GLY A 63 -1.55 9.01 0.18
C GLY A 63 -2.15 8.86 1.58
N ILE A 64 -1.98 7.70 2.22
CA ILE A 64 -2.48 7.47 3.58
C ILE A 64 -1.69 8.36 4.56
N ILE A 65 -2.39 9.28 5.20
CA ILE A 65 -1.89 10.17 6.27
C ILE A 65 -2.99 10.37 7.31
N ASP A 66 -2.67 10.86 8.50
CA ASP A 66 -3.65 11.02 9.59
C ASP A 66 -4.87 11.87 9.21
N LYS A 67 -4.67 12.89 8.36
CA LYS A 67 -5.74 13.76 7.84
C LYS A 67 -6.51 13.15 6.66
N ASN A 68 -5.98 12.08 6.05
CA ASN A 68 -6.58 11.35 4.95
C ASN A 68 -6.35 9.84 5.15
N PRO A 69 -7.07 9.21 6.10
CA PRO A 69 -6.88 7.80 6.42
C PRO A 69 -7.26 6.88 5.25
N ALA A 70 -8.15 7.32 4.35
CA ALA A 70 -8.50 6.60 3.13
C ALA A 70 -7.37 6.61 2.08
N GLY A 71 -6.43 7.55 2.16
CA GLY A 71 -5.43 7.80 1.13
C GLY A 71 -6.02 8.32 -0.19
N ASP A 72 -5.18 8.47 -1.20
CA ASP A 72 -5.53 9.12 -2.46
C ASP A 72 -5.96 8.12 -3.54
N TYR A 73 -5.11 7.12 -3.82
CA TYR A 73 -5.35 6.18 -4.92
C TYR A 73 -4.69 4.81 -4.71
N TRP A 74 -5.17 3.82 -5.48
CA TRP A 74 -4.55 2.51 -5.60
C TRP A 74 -3.59 2.49 -6.80
N LYS A 75 -2.35 2.05 -6.59
CA LYS A 75 -1.41 1.76 -7.68
C LYS A 75 -1.39 0.25 -7.93
N LYS A 76 -1.68 -0.17 -9.15
CA LYS A 76 -1.49 -1.58 -9.57
C LYS A 76 -0.01 -1.92 -9.55
N ILE A 77 0.28 -3.12 -9.08
CA ILE A 77 1.61 -3.65 -8.92
C ILE A 77 1.75 -4.84 -9.88
N PRO A 78 2.79 -4.89 -10.73
CA PRO A 78 3.00 -6.03 -11.62
C PRO A 78 3.06 -7.34 -10.85
N GLY A 79 2.44 -8.38 -11.39
CA GLY A 79 2.40 -9.71 -10.81
C GLY A 79 0.99 -10.22 -10.51
N ASN A 80 0.91 -11.54 -10.30
CA ASN A 80 -0.30 -12.24 -9.89
C ASN A 80 0.07 -13.19 -8.76
N VAL A 81 -0.70 -13.16 -7.68
CA VAL A 81 -0.41 -13.93 -6.46
C VAL A 81 -1.66 -14.59 -5.92
N SER A 82 -1.46 -15.66 -5.15
CA SER A 82 -2.53 -16.40 -4.48
C SER A 82 -2.81 -15.91 -3.06
N CYS A 83 -1.79 -15.39 -2.37
CA CYS A 83 -1.93 -14.72 -1.08
C CYS A 83 -0.80 -13.70 -0.83
N LEU A 84 -0.99 -12.85 0.17
CA LEU A 84 -0.04 -11.83 0.60
C LEU A 84 0.25 -11.96 2.11
N ALA A 85 1.42 -11.52 2.53
CA ALA A 85 1.76 -11.26 3.93
C ALA A 85 2.68 -10.05 4.01
N VAL A 86 2.55 -9.23 5.06
CA VAL A 86 3.44 -8.10 5.27
C VAL A 86 3.92 -8.07 6.71
N THR A 87 5.19 -7.76 6.92
CA THR A 87 5.75 -7.58 8.26
C THR A 87 5.48 -6.14 8.76
N PRO A 88 5.56 -5.88 10.08
CA PRO A 88 5.44 -4.52 10.60
C PRO A 88 6.46 -3.52 10.02
N LEU A 89 7.59 -4.02 9.51
CA LEU A 89 8.67 -3.23 8.92
C LEU A 89 8.54 -3.02 7.40
N ASP A 90 7.38 -3.33 6.82
CA ASP A 90 7.05 -3.21 5.38
C ASP A 90 7.71 -4.26 4.46
N GLU A 91 8.14 -5.41 4.99
CA GLU A 91 8.61 -6.50 4.13
C GLU A 91 7.39 -7.27 3.58
N LEU A 92 7.18 -7.21 2.27
CA LEU A 92 6.04 -7.84 1.61
C LEU A 92 6.44 -9.20 1.01
N TRP A 93 5.68 -10.21 1.39
CA TRP A 93 5.82 -11.59 0.93
C TRP A 93 4.54 -12.03 0.23
N ALA A 94 4.68 -12.96 -0.71
CA ALA A 94 3.55 -13.52 -1.45
C ALA A 94 3.80 -14.97 -1.86
N ILE A 95 2.72 -15.70 -2.11
CA ILE A 95 2.79 -16.99 -2.81
C ILE A 95 2.31 -16.76 -4.24
N GLY A 96 3.19 -16.97 -5.22
CA GLY A 96 2.87 -16.90 -6.64
C GLY A 96 1.86 -17.97 -7.05
N SER A 97 1.24 -17.80 -8.21
CA SER A 97 0.18 -18.71 -8.68
C SER A 97 0.67 -20.15 -8.93
N SER A 98 1.98 -20.36 -9.07
CA SER A 98 2.64 -21.68 -9.17
C SER A 98 3.11 -22.23 -7.82
N GLY A 99 2.82 -21.56 -6.70
CA GLY A 99 3.19 -21.99 -5.35
C GLY A 99 4.58 -21.58 -4.88
N ASN A 100 5.31 -20.79 -5.67
CA ASN A 100 6.61 -20.25 -5.28
C ASN A 100 6.46 -19.11 -4.26
N LEU A 101 7.40 -19.01 -3.32
CA LEU A 101 7.50 -17.88 -2.40
C LEU A 101 8.17 -16.70 -3.13
N ILE A 102 7.59 -15.50 -2.98
CA ILE A 102 8.05 -14.27 -3.60
C ILE A 102 8.26 -13.22 -2.51
N HIS A 103 9.38 -12.49 -2.58
CA HIS A 103 9.66 -11.36 -1.69
C HIS A 103 9.76 -10.06 -2.51
N ARG A 104 9.08 -8.99 -2.06
CA ARG A 104 9.16 -7.68 -2.72
C ARG A 104 10.28 -6.85 -2.13
N LEU A 105 11.21 -6.41 -2.98
CA LEU A 105 12.18 -5.37 -2.61
C LEU A 105 11.51 -3.99 -2.73
N THR A 106 10.91 -3.48 -1.65
CA THR A 106 10.37 -2.11 -1.64
C THR A 106 11.43 -1.10 -1.24
N LYS A 107 11.93 -0.28 -2.18
CA LYS A 107 12.59 0.99 -1.84
C LYS A 107 11.54 2.06 -1.57
N THR A 108 11.39 2.47 -0.31
CA THR A 108 10.63 3.68 0.02
C THR A 108 11.50 4.91 -0.19
N PHE A 109 11.25 5.67 -1.26
CA PHE A 109 11.81 7.01 -1.39
C PHE A 109 11.15 7.91 -0.33
N GLN A 110 11.94 8.36 0.65
CA GLN A 110 11.54 9.50 1.45
C GLN A 110 11.66 10.74 0.57
N HIS A 111 10.55 11.35 0.20
CA HIS A 111 10.59 12.69 -0.33
C HIS A 111 11.03 13.60 0.82
N SER A 112 12.32 13.89 0.91
CA SER A 112 12.77 14.98 1.75
C SER A 112 12.10 16.23 1.18
N HIS A 113 11.25 16.88 1.97
CA HIS A 113 10.87 18.25 1.70
C HIS A 113 12.13 19.10 1.86
N ASN A 114 12.96 19.10 0.83
CA ASN A 114 14.11 19.95 0.75
C ASN A 114 13.59 21.33 0.35
N MET A 115 13.33 22.17 1.36
CA MET A 115 13.14 23.60 1.18
C MET A 115 14.49 24.20 0.73
N GLN A 116 14.88 23.96 -0.52
CA GLN A 116 15.95 24.69 -1.17
C GLN A 116 15.33 25.65 -2.20
N LYS A 117 15.13 26.89 -1.75
CA LYS A 117 15.29 28.05 -2.63
C LYS A 117 16.67 27.92 -3.28
N HIS A 118 16.75 27.84 -4.60
CA HIS A 118 17.56 28.72 -5.46
C HIS A 118 17.48 28.27 -6.92
N SER A 119 17.47 29.28 -7.79
CA SER A 119 17.56 29.27 -9.25
C SER A 119 18.77 28.51 -9.80
N ASP A 120 18.60 27.67 -10.82
CA ASP A 120 18.98 27.90 -12.23
C ASP A 120 19.02 26.59 -13.03
N ALA A 121 19.00 26.73 -14.35
CA ALA A 121 18.78 25.68 -15.35
C ALA A 121 19.81 24.54 -15.43
N SER A 122 19.32 23.42 -16.00
CA SER A 122 19.99 22.43 -16.88
C SER A 122 20.30 21.00 -16.38
N ILE A 123 19.69 20.05 -17.11
CA ILE A 123 20.12 18.71 -17.55
C ILE A 123 20.44 17.63 -16.51
N SER A 124 19.71 16.50 -16.57
CA SER A 124 20.11 15.14 -16.13
C SER A 124 18.84 14.26 -15.98
N PHE A 125 18.74 12.96 -16.25
CA PHE A 125 19.50 11.90 -16.92
C PHE A 125 18.49 10.74 -17.02
N HIS A 126 18.48 9.99 -18.11
CA HIS A 126 17.73 8.73 -18.24
C HIS A 126 18.26 7.71 -17.22
N SER A 127 17.40 7.23 -16.33
CA SER A 127 17.71 6.17 -15.34
C SER A 127 16.39 5.57 -14.86
N ASP A 128 15.64 4.90 -15.74
CA ASP A 128 14.29 4.44 -15.38
C ASP A 128 13.92 3.09 -16.01
N ASP A 129 14.80 2.07 -15.87
CA ASP A 129 14.50 0.75 -16.47
C ASP A 129 14.95 -0.47 -15.64
N PHE A 130 15.13 -0.33 -14.33
CA PHE A 130 15.48 -1.46 -13.44
C PHE A 130 14.58 -1.59 -12.19
N GLU A 131 13.48 -0.84 -12.08
CA GLU A 131 12.75 -0.71 -10.80
C GLU A 131 11.57 -1.69 -10.58
N ASP A 132 11.30 -2.61 -11.52
CA ASP A 132 10.11 -3.47 -11.49
C ASP A 132 10.38 -5.00 -11.41
N GLU A 133 11.57 -5.41 -10.98
CA GLU A 133 11.93 -6.84 -10.95
C GLU A 133 11.64 -7.49 -9.58
N TRP A 134 10.84 -8.56 -9.59
CA TRP A 134 10.64 -9.45 -8.43
C TRP A 134 11.79 -10.46 -8.37
N GLU A 135 12.37 -10.68 -7.18
CA GLU A 135 13.39 -11.71 -6.98
C GLU A 135 12.78 -13.00 -6.42
N VAL A 136 13.19 -14.14 -6.99
CA VAL A 136 12.85 -15.49 -6.49
C VAL A 136 13.99 -15.97 -5.58
N ILE A 137 13.64 -16.46 -4.39
CA ILE A 137 14.60 -16.99 -3.40
C ILE A 137 14.57 -18.51 -3.41
#